data_AF-A0A177SJ79-F1
#
_entry.id   AF-A0A177SJ79-F1
#
_cell.length_a   1.000
_cell.length_b   1.000
_cell.length_c   1.000
_cell.angle_alpha   90.00
_cell.angle_beta   90.00
_cell.angle_gamma   90.00
#
_symmetry.space_group_name_H-M   'P 1'
#
loop_
_entity.id
_entity.type
_entity.pdbx_description
1 polymer ?
#
loop_
_entity_poly.entity_id
_entity_poly.type
_entity_poly.pdbx_seq_one_letter_code
_entity_poly.pdbx_strand_id
1 'polypeptide(L)'
;MQREQGGFSLIEVLVSITILSIISVSLISIFSQSLAASRDSTELTFANYLAKNATSYIKREALEATSDEPFAFNSLSTQADKATYLNGKYVIPEPTSPSCELSAICSSIFTNPEINNIAFEVKYSVTPRKLEGVVNPNLLDLHVFVYIEGTTEPITSLKGSITNATLNQSFPTTK
;
A
#
# COMPACT_ATOMS: atom_id res chain seq x y z
N MET A 1 -12.59 39.47 -58.65
CA MET A 1 -13.69 39.45 -57.66
C MET A 1 -13.08 39.27 -56.29
N GLN A 2 -12.84 40.37 -55.58
CA GLN A 2 -12.29 40.37 -54.23
C GLN A 2 -13.50 40.27 -53.28
N ARG A 3 -13.64 39.13 -52.59
CA ARG A 3 -14.68 38.96 -51.57
C ARG A 3 -14.34 39.91 -50.42
N GLU A 4 -15.22 40.85 -50.11
CA GLU A 4 -15.12 41.64 -48.88
C GLU A 4 -15.18 40.69 -47.68
N GLN A 5 -14.11 40.66 -46.90
CA GLN A 5 -14.07 39.95 -45.63
C GLN A 5 -14.83 40.82 -44.62
N GLY A 6 -16.13 40.59 -44.48
CA GLY A 6 -16.94 41.24 -43.45
C GLY A 6 -16.41 40.84 -42.06
N GLY A 7 -15.93 41.82 -41.30
CA GLY A 7 -15.54 41.62 -39.90
C GLY A 7 -16.74 41.29 -39.02
N PHE A 8 -16.50 40.60 -37.90
CA PHE A 8 -17.55 40.25 -36.95
C PHE A 8 -18.13 41.49 -36.25
N SER A 9 -19.45 41.46 -36.01
CA SER A 9 -20.09 42.48 -35.19
C SER A 9 -19.68 42.34 -33.72
N LEU A 10 -19.58 43.46 -33.01
CA LEU A 10 -19.18 43.48 -31.59
C LEU A 10 -20.11 42.62 -30.72
N ILE A 11 -21.42 42.60 -31.03
CA ILE A 11 -22.39 41.76 -30.31
C ILE A 11 -22.20 40.27 -30.59
N GLU A 12 -21.79 39.92 -31.79
CA GLU A 12 -21.58 38.53 -32.23
C GLU A 12 -20.34 37.94 -31.53
N VAL A 13 -19.29 38.76 -31.39
CA VAL A 13 -18.10 38.44 -30.59
C VAL A 13 -18.48 38.28 -29.11
N LEU A 14 -19.29 39.19 -28.58
CA LEU A 14 -19.69 39.17 -27.17
C LEU A 14 -20.53 37.92 -26.84
N VAL A 15 -21.51 37.59 -27.68
CA VAL A 15 -22.30 36.36 -27.56
C VAL A 15 -21.40 35.12 -27.66
N SER A 16 -20.47 35.08 -28.62
CA SER A 16 -19.53 33.95 -28.77
C SER A 16 -18.66 33.75 -27.54
N ILE A 17 -18.12 34.83 -26.95
CA ILE A 17 -17.33 34.77 -25.72
C ILE A 17 -18.19 34.29 -24.54
N THR A 18 -19.43 34.76 -24.41
CA THR A 18 -20.32 34.31 -23.32
C THR A 18 -20.64 32.81 -23.41
N ILE A 19 -20.95 32.32 -24.61
CA ILE A 19 -21.20 30.88 -24.82
C ILE A 19 -19.93 30.08 -24.53
N LEU A 20 -18.78 30.52 -25.04
CA LEU A 20 -17.49 29.87 -24.79
C LEU A 20 -17.15 29.85 -23.30
N SER A 21 -17.45 30.92 -22.57
CA SER A 21 -17.21 31.02 -21.13
C SER A 21 -18.03 30.00 -20.34
N ILE A 22 -19.32 29.87 -20.64
CA ILE A 22 -20.21 28.89 -19.99
C ILE A 22 -19.70 27.47 -20.22
N ILE A 23 -19.30 27.16 -21.46
CA ILE A 23 -18.77 25.84 -21.82
C ILE A 23 -17.43 25.60 -21.12
N SER A 24 -16.53 26.58 -21.12
CA SER A 24 -15.18 26.45 -20.54
C SER A 24 -15.24 26.18 -19.04
N VAL A 25 -16.09 26.87 -18.29
CA VAL A 25 -16.27 26.64 -16.84
C VAL A 25 -16.70 25.20 -16.57
N SER A 26 -17.63 24.69 -17.38
CA SER A 26 -18.13 23.32 -17.28
C SER A 26 -17.02 22.30 -17.58
N LEU A 27 -16.23 22.54 -18.63
CA LEU A 27 -15.11 21.66 -19.02
C LEU A 27 -13.98 21.64 -17.98
N ILE A 28 -13.67 22.80 -17.38
CA ILE A 28 -12.67 22.89 -16.31
C ILE A 28 -13.08 22.00 -15.13
N SER A 29 -14.35 22.02 -14.72
CA SER A 29 -14.83 21.17 -13.63
C SER A 29 -14.64 19.68 -13.92
N ILE A 30 -14.98 19.23 -15.14
CA ILE A 30 -14.81 17.84 -15.57
C ILE A 30 -13.32 17.46 -15.57
N PHE A 31 -12.48 18.34 -16.08
CA PHE A 31 -11.04 18.12 -16.11
C PHE A 31 -10.45 18.02 -14.70
N SER A 32 -10.83 18.90 -13.79
CA SER A 32 -10.39 18.86 -12.40
C SER A 32 -10.80 17.57 -11.70
N GLN A 33 -12.03 17.09 -11.89
CA GLN A 33 -12.49 15.82 -11.34
C GLN A 33 -11.72 14.63 -11.91
N SER A 34 -11.51 14.63 -13.23
CA SER A 34 -10.76 13.57 -13.92
C SER A 34 -9.29 13.53 -13.47
N LEU A 35 -8.69 14.70 -13.27
CA LEU A 35 -7.32 14.83 -12.76
C LEU A 35 -7.21 14.33 -11.32
N ALA A 36 -8.14 14.71 -10.45
CA ALA A 36 -8.18 14.22 -9.07
C ALA A 36 -8.29 12.69 -9.03
N ALA A 37 -9.27 12.12 -9.74
CA ALA A 37 -9.45 10.67 -9.82
C ALA A 37 -8.20 9.95 -10.37
N SER A 38 -7.51 10.55 -11.34
CA SER A 38 -6.27 9.99 -11.90
C SER A 38 -5.13 9.99 -10.87
N ARG A 39 -5.02 11.03 -10.04
CA ARG A 39 -4.03 11.11 -8.96
C ARG A 39 -4.31 10.04 -7.91
N ASP A 40 -5.54 9.94 -7.43
CA ASP A 40 -5.96 8.94 -6.44
C ASP A 40 -5.68 7.51 -6.94
N SER A 41 -6.00 7.23 -8.22
CA SER A 41 -5.73 5.93 -8.82
C SER A 41 -4.22 5.64 -8.94
N THR A 42 -3.41 6.66 -9.19
CA THR A 42 -1.95 6.54 -9.28
C THR A 42 -1.35 6.27 -7.90
N GLU A 43 -1.79 7.00 -6.89
CA GLU A 43 -1.39 6.83 -5.49
C GLU A 43 -1.72 5.43 -4.98
N LEU A 44 -2.94 4.95 -5.21
CA LEU A 44 -3.36 3.59 -4.84
C LEU A 44 -2.53 2.53 -5.58
N THR A 45 -2.19 2.77 -6.85
CA THR A 45 -1.36 1.85 -7.63
C THR A 45 0.03 1.72 -7.03
N PHE A 46 0.69 2.84 -6.69
CA PHE A 46 2.00 2.82 -6.04
C PHE A 46 1.94 2.19 -4.66
N ALA A 47 0.93 2.52 -3.85
CA ALA A 47 0.75 1.93 -2.53
C ALA A 47 0.60 0.40 -2.61
N ASN A 48 -0.15 -0.12 -3.59
CA ASN A 48 -0.28 -1.56 -3.82
C ASN A 48 1.03 -2.23 -4.25
N TYR A 49 1.83 -1.56 -5.08
CA TYR A 49 3.16 -2.07 -5.44
C TYR A 49 4.09 -2.12 -4.23
N LEU A 50 4.11 -1.06 -3.41
CA LEU A 50 4.89 -1.02 -2.17
C LEU A 50 4.48 -2.15 -1.22
N ALA A 51 3.17 -2.34 -1.00
CA ALA A 51 2.66 -3.41 -0.13
C ALA A 51 3.06 -4.82 -0.63
N LYS A 52 2.97 -5.06 -1.95
CA LYS A 52 3.37 -6.34 -2.57
C LYS A 52 4.87 -6.58 -2.46
N ASN A 53 5.67 -5.55 -2.70
CA ASN A 53 7.13 -5.64 -2.63
C ASN A 53 7.59 -5.89 -1.19
N ALA A 54 7.06 -5.13 -0.21
CA ALA A 54 7.34 -5.33 1.20
C ALA A 54 6.92 -6.73 1.66
N THR A 55 5.73 -7.19 1.28
CA THR A 55 5.26 -8.55 1.61
C THR A 55 6.17 -9.62 1.02
N SER A 56 6.58 -9.47 -0.23
CA SER A 56 7.46 -10.42 -0.91
C SER A 56 8.86 -10.44 -0.28
N TYR A 57 9.39 -9.27 0.05
CA TYR A 57 10.68 -9.13 0.72
C TYR A 57 10.65 -9.81 2.09
N ILE A 58 9.71 -9.45 2.96
CA ILE A 58 9.60 -10.02 4.31
C ILE A 58 9.45 -11.55 4.25
N LYS A 59 8.64 -12.07 3.31
CA LYS A 59 8.48 -13.52 3.12
C LYS A 59 9.77 -14.21 2.70
N ARG A 60 10.54 -13.59 1.80
CA ARG A 60 11.81 -14.14 1.34
C ARG A 60 12.84 -14.12 2.46
N GLU A 61 13.03 -12.98 3.12
CA GLU A 61 13.98 -12.87 4.23
C GLU A 61 13.61 -13.81 5.39
N ALA A 62 12.33 -14.03 5.67
CA ALA A 62 11.93 -15.00 6.69
C ALA A 62 12.40 -16.44 6.41
N LEU A 63 12.58 -16.79 5.13
CA LEU A 63 13.04 -18.11 4.69
C LEU A 63 14.58 -18.18 4.55
N GLU A 64 15.19 -17.11 4.05
CA GLU A 64 16.59 -17.11 3.62
C GLU A 64 17.54 -16.53 4.67
N ALA A 65 17.05 -15.64 5.54
CA ALA A 65 17.90 -14.95 6.51
C ALA A 65 18.30 -15.87 7.67
N THR A 66 19.50 -15.62 8.22
CA THR A 66 19.99 -16.30 9.42
C THR A 66 19.14 -15.93 10.64
N SER A 67 19.09 -16.79 11.65
CA SER A 67 18.15 -16.67 12.77
C SER A 67 18.23 -15.37 13.59
N ASP A 68 19.33 -14.62 13.46
CA ASP A 68 19.57 -13.37 14.19
C ASP A 68 19.21 -12.10 13.39
N GLU A 69 18.76 -12.25 12.14
CA GLU A 69 18.34 -11.12 11.30
C GLU A 69 16.91 -10.66 11.66
N PRO A 70 16.58 -9.36 11.48
CA PRO A 70 15.28 -8.78 11.89
C PRO A 70 14.06 -9.44 11.27
N PHE A 71 14.20 -9.85 10.00
CA PHE A 71 13.13 -10.45 9.21
C PHE A 71 13.20 -11.97 9.16
N ALA A 72 14.16 -12.60 9.84
CA ALA A 72 14.20 -14.04 9.96
C ALA A 72 12.93 -14.56 10.65
N PHE A 73 12.50 -15.77 10.28
CA PHE A 73 11.27 -16.34 10.83
C PHE A 73 11.25 -16.37 12.37
N ASN A 74 12.36 -16.70 13.01
CA ASN A 74 12.46 -16.78 14.48
C ASN A 74 12.27 -15.41 15.15
N SER A 75 12.86 -14.35 14.57
CA SER A 75 12.69 -12.97 15.00
C SER A 75 11.23 -12.52 14.86
N LEU A 76 10.62 -12.80 13.70
CA LEU A 76 9.21 -12.49 13.44
C LEU A 76 8.26 -13.30 14.34
N SER A 77 8.58 -14.56 14.62
CA SER A 77 7.79 -15.40 15.54
C SER A 77 7.82 -14.84 16.95
N THR A 78 9.00 -14.42 17.43
CA THR A 78 9.15 -13.78 18.75
C THR A 78 8.38 -12.47 18.84
N GLN A 79 8.31 -11.71 17.74
CA GLN A 79 7.48 -10.50 17.66
C GLN A 79 5.99 -10.85 17.65
N ALA A 80 5.59 -11.88 16.91
CA ALA A 80 4.21 -12.34 16.82
C ALA A 80 3.68 -12.82 18.19
N ASP A 81 4.52 -13.40 19.03
CA ASP A 81 4.13 -13.81 20.38
C ASP A 81 3.74 -12.64 21.29
N LYS A 82 4.12 -11.40 20.94
CA LYS A 82 3.69 -10.18 21.64
C LYS A 82 2.29 -9.70 21.19
N ALA A 83 1.69 -10.34 20.18
CA ALA A 83 0.37 -9.97 19.70
C ALA A 83 -0.71 -10.24 20.77
N THR A 84 -1.60 -9.27 20.96
CA THR A 84 -2.69 -9.40 21.92
C THR A 84 -3.81 -10.26 21.34
N TYR A 85 -4.42 -11.14 22.15
CA TYR A 85 -5.54 -11.98 21.73
C TYR A 85 -6.84 -11.49 22.39
N LEU A 86 -7.78 -10.97 21.60
CA LEU A 86 -9.08 -10.46 22.07
C LEU A 86 -10.23 -11.06 21.24
N ASN A 87 -11.34 -11.42 21.89
CA ASN A 87 -12.56 -11.90 21.22
C ASN A 87 -12.31 -13.04 20.21
N GLY A 88 -11.39 -13.95 20.52
CA GLY A 88 -11.10 -15.11 19.67
C GLY A 88 -10.17 -14.83 18.48
N LYS A 89 -9.63 -13.61 18.32
CA LYS A 89 -8.68 -13.24 17.26
C LYS A 89 -7.46 -12.52 17.82
N TYR A 90 -6.32 -12.67 17.15
CA TYR A 90 -5.19 -11.78 17.41
C TYR A 90 -5.56 -10.37 16.92
N VAL A 91 -5.41 -9.40 17.81
CA VAL A 91 -5.45 -7.99 17.45
C VAL A 91 -4.20 -7.73 16.64
N ILE A 92 -4.36 -7.11 15.48
CA ILE A 92 -3.23 -6.62 14.71
C ILE A 92 -2.76 -5.36 15.45
N PRO A 93 -1.64 -5.38 16.20
CA PRO A 93 -1.18 -4.17 16.85
C PRO A 93 -0.93 -3.13 15.78
N GLU A 94 -1.49 -1.94 15.97
CA GLU A 94 -1.26 -0.82 15.08
C GLU A 94 0.20 -0.38 15.24
N PRO A 95 1.03 -0.52 14.20
CA PRO A 95 2.45 -0.23 14.32
C PRO A 95 2.66 1.26 14.57
N THR A 96 3.16 1.62 15.76
CA THR A 96 3.39 3.01 16.19
C THR A 96 4.58 3.67 15.48
N SER A 97 5.46 2.87 14.90
CA SER A 97 6.60 3.31 14.10
C SER A 97 6.76 2.40 12.86
N PRO A 98 7.38 2.88 11.78
CA PRO A 98 7.85 2.00 10.73
C PRO A 98 8.86 1.05 11.35
N SER A 99 8.62 -0.25 11.16
CA SER A 99 9.27 -1.35 11.88
C SER A 99 10.68 -1.68 11.33
N CYS A 100 11.53 -0.64 11.29
CA CYS A 100 12.92 -0.67 10.84
C CYS A 100 13.92 -0.40 12.00
N GLU A 101 13.55 -0.66 13.26
CA GLU A 101 14.42 -0.31 14.40
C GLU A 101 15.51 -1.35 14.74
N LEU A 102 15.68 -2.42 13.96
CA LEU A 102 16.67 -3.47 14.24
C LEU A 102 17.43 -3.84 12.95
N SER A 103 18.76 -3.75 12.99
CA SER A 103 19.81 -4.07 11.98
C SER A 103 20.16 -3.07 10.87
N ALA A 104 21.46 -3.09 10.53
CA ALA A 104 22.20 -2.22 9.62
C ALA A 104 21.78 -2.33 8.14
N ILE A 105 20.72 -3.08 7.82
CA ILE A 105 20.13 -3.22 6.48
C ILE A 105 18.83 -2.39 6.35
N CYS A 106 18.55 -1.49 7.30
CA CYS A 106 17.43 -0.54 7.23
C CYS A 106 17.65 0.65 6.26
N SER A 107 18.52 0.49 5.26
CA SER A 107 18.57 1.40 4.09
C SER A 107 17.61 0.99 2.97
N SER A 108 17.01 -0.21 3.03
CA SER A 108 16.19 -0.71 1.92
C SER A 108 15.16 -1.76 2.32
N ILE A 109 14.07 -1.35 2.97
CA ILE A 109 12.78 -1.94 2.57
C ILE A 109 11.98 -0.88 1.84
N PHE A 110 11.61 0.23 2.49
CA PHE A 110 11.36 1.53 1.84
C PHE A 110 11.39 2.62 2.92
N THR A 111 12.52 3.30 3.13
CA THR A 111 12.59 4.46 4.04
C THR A 111 12.10 5.69 3.28
N ASN A 112 10.93 6.23 3.65
CA ASN A 112 10.23 7.33 2.98
C ASN A 112 10.33 7.26 1.44
N PRO A 113 9.81 6.19 0.80
CA PRO A 113 9.82 6.10 -0.66
C PRO A 113 9.06 7.30 -1.23
N GLU A 114 9.78 8.17 -1.93
CA GLU A 114 9.19 9.26 -2.68
C GLU A 114 8.97 8.80 -4.12
N ILE A 115 7.72 8.55 -4.48
CA ILE A 115 7.35 8.20 -5.84
C ILE A 115 6.50 9.35 -6.38
N ASN A 116 7.01 10.03 -7.41
CA ASN A 116 6.34 11.16 -8.05
C ASN A 116 6.01 12.31 -7.07
N ASN A 117 6.97 12.64 -6.19
CA ASN A 117 6.84 13.63 -5.11
C ASN A 117 5.79 13.33 -4.03
N ILE A 118 5.40 12.05 -3.91
CA ILE A 118 4.53 11.57 -2.85
C ILE A 118 5.37 10.65 -1.96
N ALA A 119 5.51 11.03 -0.70
CA ALA A 119 6.19 10.23 0.31
C ALA A 119 5.20 9.24 0.94
N PHE A 120 5.58 7.97 0.95
CA PHE A 120 4.79 6.92 1.60
C PHE A 120 5.49 6.42 2.87
N GLU A 121 4.72 5.83 3.77
CA GLU A 121 5.21 5.12 4.94
C GLU A 121 4.69 3.68 4.90
N VAL A 122 5.60 2.70 4.96
CA VAL A 122 5.26 1.28 4.94
C VAL A 122 5.48 0.69 6.32
N LYS A 123 4.43 0.13 6.91
CA LYS A 123 4.49 -0.54 8.22
C LYS A 123 4.08 -1.99 8.09
N TYR A 124 4.55 -2.84 8.99
CA TYR A 124 4.08 -4.23 9.05
C TYR A 124 3.74 -4.64 10.47
N SER A 125 2.93 -5.69 10.58
CA SER A 125 2.54 -6.34 11.81
C SER A 125 2.44 -7.83 11.57
N VAL A 126 2.87 -8.64 12.54
CA VAL A 126 2.83 -10.10 12.47
C VAL A 126 2.02 -10.64 13.64
N THR A 127 1.24 -11.68 13.37
CA THR A 127 0.45 -12.38 14.39
C THR A 127 0.59 -13.90 14.24
N PRO A 128 0.50 -14.69 15.33
CA PRO A 128 0.58 -16.14 15.23
C PRO A 128 -0.63 -16.69 14.47
N ARG A 129 -0.41 -17.70 13.62
CA ARG A 129 -1.50 -18.33 12.88
C ARG A 129 -2.08 -19.51 13.64
N LYS A 130 -3.41 -19.56 13.79
CA LYS A 130 -4.13 -20.70 14.35
C LYS A 130 -4.71 -21.59 13.24
N LEU A 131 -4.51 -22.89 13.36
CA LEU A 131 -5.23 -23.92 12.60
C LEU A 131 -6.05 -24.73 13.59
N GLU A 132 -7.36 -24.85 13.36
CA GLU A 132 -8.28 -25.62 14.22
C GLU A 132 -8.20 -25.22 15.72
N GLY A 133 -7.92 -23.94 15.99
CA GLY A 133 -7.81 -23.39 17.35
C GLY A 133 -6.44 -23.50 18.00
N VAL A 134 -5.49 -24.24 17.40
CA VAL A 134 -4.12 -24.42 17.89
C VAL A 134 -3.16 -23.52 17.14
N VAL A 135 -2.24 -22.85 17.85
CA VAL A 135 -1.19 -22.02 17.24
C VAL A 135 -0.21 -22.93 16.49
N ASN A 136 0.01 -22.64 15.21
CA ASN A 136 0.97 -23.38 14.40
C ASN A 136 2.36 -22.70 14.53
N PRO A 137 3.38 -23.40 15.04
CA PRO A 137 4.71 -22.81 15.26
C PRO A 137 5.45 -22.47 13.96
N ASN A 138 5.01 -23.01 12.83
CA ASN A 138 5.64 -22.81 11.52
C ASN A 138 4.90 -21.79 10.66
N LEU A 139 3.84 -21.14 11.16
CA LEU A 139 3.02 -20.22 10.38
C LEU A 139 2.76 -18.91 11.12
N LEU A 140 3.03 -17.81 10.42
CA LEU A 140 2.70 -16.46 10.87
C LEU A 140 1.75 -15.80 9.85
N ASP A 141 0.84 -14.96 10.34
CA ASP A 141 0.06 -14.03 9.54
C ASP A 141 0.82 -12.70 9.47
N LEU A 142 1.08 -12.20 8.27
CA LEU A 142 1.74 -10.93 8.00
C LEU A 142 0.71 -9.91 7.52
N HIS A 143 0.73 -8.72 8.08
CA HIS A 143 -0.07 -7.58 7.66
C HIS A 143 0.86 -6.44 7.28
N VAL A 144 0.75 -5.93 6.06
CA VAL A 144 1.49 -4.76 5.59
C VAL A 144 0.50 -3.63 5.36
N PHE A 145 0.84 -2.43 5.83
CA PHE A 145 0.05 -1.22 5.75
C PHE A 145 0.87 -0.15 5.04
N VAL A 146 0.25 0.59 4.12
CA VAL A 146 0.90 1.69 3.41
C VAL A 146 0.10 2.96 3.62
N TYR A 147 0.79 4.00 4.11
CA TYR A 147 0.25 5.32 4.40
C TYR A 147 0.89 6.34 3.45
N ILE A 148 0.21 7.45 3.19
CA ILE A 148 0.90 8.68 2.77
C ILE A 148 1.48 9.32 4.03
N GLU A 149 2.68 9.86 3.94
CA GLU A 149 3.30 10.56 5.06
C GLU A 149 2.37 11.63 5.65
N GLY A 150 2.18 11.59 6.98
CA GLY A 150 1.29 12.51 7.70
C GLY A 150 -0.19 12.08 7.77
N THR A 151 -0.57 10.96 7.16
CA THR A 151 -1.92 10.38 7.29
C THR A 151 -1.99 9.37 8.44
N THR A 152 -3.17 9.25 9.06
CA THR A 152 -3.41 8.28 10.15
C THR A 152 -4.02 6.98 9.66
N GLU A 153 -4.63 6.98 8.48
CA GLU A 153 -5.29 5.80 7.90
C GLU A 153 -4.48 5.26 6.72
N PRO A 154 -4.35 3.92 6.59
CA PRO A 154 -3.63 3.33 5.48
C PRO A 154 -4.46 3.44 4.18
N ILE A 155 -3.80 3.82 3.09
CA ILE A 155 -4.40 3.84 1.74
C ILE A 155 -4.67 2.43 1.24
N THR A 156 -3.80 1.49 1.62
CA THR A 156 -3.97 0.07 1.33
C THR A 156 -3.35 -0.78 2.42
N SER A 157 -3.89 -2.00 2.54
CA SER A 157 -3.31 -3.04 3.38
C SER A 157 -3.29 -4.37 2.65
N LEU A 158 -2.26 -5.16 2.88
CA LEU A 158 -2.11 -6.48 2.30
C LEU A 158 -1.89 -7.51 3.40
N LYS A 159 -2.71 -8.56 3.38
CA LYS A 159 -2.55 -9.71 4.26
C LYS A 159 -1.78 -10.82 3.53
N GLY A 160 -0.76 -11.36 4.18
CA GLY A 160 0.02 -12.50 3.76
C GLY A 160 0.17 -13.54 4.87
N SER A 161 0.88 -14.63 4.55
CA SER A 161 1.31 -15.62 5.54
C SER A 161 2.76 -16.00 5.26
N ILE A 162 3.52 -16.20 6.32
CA ILE A 162 4.92 -16.61 6.30
C ILE A 162 4.99 -18.03 6.85
N THR A 163 5.76 -18.90 6.21
CA THR A 163 5.95 -20.29 6.62
C THR A 163 7.43 -20.60 6.79
N ASN A 164 7.79 -21.33 7.85
CA ASN A 164 9.13 -21.94 7.99
C ASN A 164 9.08 -23.47 7.77
N ALA A 165 7.92 -24.01 7.38
CA ALA A 165 7.83 -25.41 7.05
C ALA A 165 8.65 -25.68 5.78
N THR A 166 9.71 -26.49 5.91
CA THR A 166 10.36 -27.11 4.77
C THR A 166 9.33 -28.00 4.07
N LEU A 167 9.28 -27.99 2.73
CA LEU A 167 8.37 -28.81 1.89
C LEU A 167 8.45 -30.34 2.11
N ASN A 168 9.25 -30.81 3.08
CA ASN A 168 9.44 -32.20 3.44
C ASN A 168 8.47 -32.75 4.51
N GLN A 169 7.50 -31.96 4.99
CA GLN A 169 6.43 -32.51 5.81
C GLN A 169 5.40 -33.19 4.89
N SER A 170 5.34 -34.53 4.96
CA SER A 170 4.37 -35.32 4.20
C SER A 170 2.96 -34.78 4.42
N PHE A 171 2.25 -34.50 3.33
CA PHE A 171 0.85 -34.10 3.40
C PHE A 171 0.07 -35.14 4.19
N PRO A 172 -0.81 -34.73 5.13
CA PRO A 172 -1.63 -35.67 5.87
C PRO A 172 -2.48 -36.46 4.89
N THR A 173 -2.25 -37.78 4.82
CA THR A 173 -3.10 -38.68 4.04
C THR A 173 -4.44 -38.78 4.77
N THR A 174 -5.51 -38.34 4.11
CA THR A 174 -6.87 -38.68 4.52
C THR A 174 -7.02 -40.20 4.60
N LYS A 175 -7.39 -40.70 5.78
CA LYS A 175 -7.83 -42.09 5.97
C LYS A 175 -9.23 -42.29 5.40
#